data_AF-A0A8R7TRJ6-F1
#
_entry.id   AF-A0A8R7TRJ6-F1
#
_cell.length_a   1.000
_cell.length_b   1.000
_cell.length_c   1.000
_cell.angle_alpha   90.00
_cell.angle_beta   90.00
_cell.angle_gamma   90.00
#
_symmetry.space_group_name_H-M   'P 1'
#
loop_
_entity.id
_entity.type
_entity.pdbx_description
1 polymer ?
#
loop_
_entity_poly.entity_id
_entity_poly.type
_entity_poly.pdbx_seq_one_letter_code
_entity_poly.pdbx_strand_id
1 'polypeptide(L)'
;MTLLHAAMVLIVYHKWYLGLIIFSGAVSVKMNVLLFAPSLFLLMLKAMSIKGVFLALLGAAGVQVLLGIPFLLSHPVEYISRAFNLGRVFIHFWSVNFKFVPEKYFVSKELAIGLLIFHLTTLMVFAHYNWFKHEGGLFHFVHSRFRDATSIQQLISCKPRQSILSKEHIVTVMFVGNFIGIVCARSLHYQFYSWYFYSLPFLLWRTKFPTVVRIILFVAVELCWNVYPSTAYSSLLLLFAHLFILFGLWSSPAEYPHVDKKEKADSKESGKAM
;
A
#
# COMPACT_ATOMS: atom_id res chain seq x y z
N MET A 1 2.19 14.34 -0.86
CA MET A 1 2.90 13.03 -0.86
C MET A 1 4.25 13.05 -0.14
N THR A 2 4.84 14.20 0.19
CA THR A 2 6.18 14.29 0.80
C THR A 2 6.33 13.48 2.10
N LEU A 3 5.38 13.60 3.04
CA LEU A 3 5.42 12.83 4.29
C LEU A 3 5.38 11.31 4.06
N LEU A 4 4.60 10.84 3.09
CA LEU A 4 4.58 9.42 2.70
C LEU A 4 5.95 8.98 2.17
N HIS A 5 6.61 9.77 1.32
CA HIS A 5 7.94 9.45 0.83
C HIS A 5 8.98 9.44 1.96
N ALA A 6 8.92 10.40 2.89
CA ALA A 6 9.78 10.42 4.07
C ALA A 6 9.56 9.16 4.94
N ALA A 7 8.31 8.76 5.17
CA ALA A 7 7.99 7.51 5.87
C ALA A 7 8.56 6.29 5.13
N MET A 8 8.38 6.20 3.81
CA MET A 8 8.92 5.12 3.00
C MET A 8 10.44 5.02 3.08
N VAL A 9 11.16 6.14 2.99
CA VAL A 9 12.61 6.17 3.13
C VAL A 9 13.03 5.59 4.49
N LEU A 10 12.39 6.01 5.57
CA LEU A 10 12.66 5.49 6.91
C LEU A 10 12.39 3.98 7.01
N ILE A 11 11.30 3.50 6.41
CA ILE A 11 10.94 2.08 6.37
C ILE A 11 11.97 1.27 5.58
N VAL A 12 12.44 1.78 4.44
CA VAL A 12 13.50 1.19 3.62
C VAL A 12 14.82 1.07 4.40
N TYR A 13 15.12 2.04 5.28
CA TYR A 13 16.25 1.98 6.22
C TYR A 13 15.94 1.22 7.52
N HIS A 14 14.84 0.46 7.57
CA HIS A 14 14.40 -0.31 8.73
C HIS A 14 14.16 0.49 10.02
N LYS A 15 13.97 1.81 9.92
CA LYS A 15 13.55 2.68 11.03
C LYS A 15 12.03 2.64 11.20
N TRP A 16 11.48 1.46 11.46
CA TRP A 16 10.03 1.16 11.42
C TRP A 16 9.18 2.06 12.33
N TYR A 17 9.59 2.30 13.58
CA TYR A 17 8.83 3.13 14.52
C TYR A 17 8.71 4.57 14.03
N LEU A 18 9.83 5.18 13.64
CA LEU A 18 9.82 6.55 13.11
C LEU A 18 9.09 6.62 11.77
N GLY A 19 9.28 5.62 10.91
CA GLY A 19 8.55 5.48 9.66
C GLY A 19 7.04 5.49 9.87
N LEU A 20 6.54 4.77 10.88
CA LEU A 20 5.11 4.71 11.17
C LEU A 20 4.57 6.00 11.83
N ILE A 21 5.38 6.68 12.64
CA ILE A 21 5.04 8.02 13.17
C ILE A 21 4.83 9.01 12.02
N ILE A 22 5.77 9.07 11.08
CA ILE A 22 5.68 9.96 9.91
C ILE A 22 4.55 9.51 8.97
N PHE A 23 4.35 8.21 8.79
CA PHE A 23 3.22 7.66 8.03
C PHE A 23 1.88 8.09 8.63
N SER A 24 1.74 8.05 9.96
CA SER A 24 0.55 8.53 10.66
C SER A 24 0.32 10.02 10.39
N GLY A 25 1.37 10.84 10.47
CA GLY A 25 1.27 12.26 10.07
C GLY A 25 0.83 12.44 8.61
N ALA A 26 1.28 11.58 7.69
CA ALA A 26 0.83 11.60 6.30
C ALA A 26 -0.67 11.27 6.16
N VAL A 27 -1.18 10.30 6.93
CA VAL A 27 -2.61 9.95 6.98
C VAL A 27 -3.44 11.14 7.47
N SER A 28 -2.97 11.89 8.47
CA SER A 28 -3.66 13.08 8.99
C SER A 28 -3.78 14.21 7.96
N VAL A 29 -2.83 14.30 7.01
CA VAL A 29 -2.90 15.27 5.91
C VAL A 29 -3.86 14.79 4.82
N LYS A 30 -3.77 13.50 4.42
CA LYS A 30 -4.62 12.93 3.38
C LYS A 30 -4.85 11.44 3.61
N MET A 31 -6.12 11.07 3.73
CA MET A 31 -6.58 9.70 4.00
C MET A 31 -6.18 8.68 2.92
N ASN A 32 -5.88 9.10 1.70
CA ASN A 32 -5.49 8.18 0.61
C ASN A 32 -4.21 7.37 0.94
N VAL A 33 -3.38 7.87 1.85
CA VAL A 33 -2.21 7.16 2.37
C VAL A 33 -2.61 5.82 3.02
N LEU A 34 -3.85 5.66 3.47
CA LEU A 34 -4.37 4.37 3.98
C LEU A 34 -4.33 3.24 2.95
N LEU A 35 -4.27 3.53 1.64
CA LEU A 35 -4.11 2.50 0.61
C LEU A 35 -2.79 1.72 0.76
N PHE A 36 -1.79 2.30 1.42
CA PHE A 36 -0.52 1.63 1.75
C PHE A 36 -0.58 0.85 3.08
N ALA A 37 -1.60 1.04 3.91
CA ALA A 37 -1.64 0.47 5.26
C ALA A 37 -1.66 -1.07 5.28
N PRO A 38 -2.43 -1.78 4.43
CA PRO A 38 -2.42 -3.24 4.43
C PRO A 38 -1.06 -3.84 4.07
N SER A 39 -0.40 -3.31 3.03
CA SER A 39 0.92 -3.75 2.60
C SER A 39 2.00 -3.41 3.64
N LEU A 40 1.95 -2.21 4.22
CA LEU A 40 2.85 -1.80 5.30
C LEU A 40 2.72 -2.72 6.53
N PHE A 41 1.49 -3.03 6.94
CA PHE A 41 1.25 -3.90 8.08
C PHE A 41 1.84 -5.30 7.86
N LEU A 42 1.67 -5.88 6.66
CA LEU A 42 2.25 -7.16 6.31
C LEU A 42 3.79 -7.14 6.31
N LEU A 43 4.41 -6.06 5.82
CA LEU A 43 5.86 -5.87 5.89
C LEU A 43 6.34 -5.77 7.35
N MET A 44 5.60 -5.06 8.21
CA MET A 44 5.92 -4.98 9.63
C MET A 44 5.84 -6.34 10.33
N LEU A 45 4.83 -7.16 10.00
CA LEU A 45 4.74 -8.53 10.51
C LEU A 45 5.93 -9.40 10.09
N LYS A 46 6.48 -9.19 8.89
CA LYS A 46 7.71 -9.85 8.41
C LYS A 46 8.98 -9.34 9.07
N ALA A 47 9.05 -8.05 9.39
CA ALA A 47 10.29 -7.41 9.84
C ALA A 47 10.43 -7.31 11.37
N MET A 48 9.32 -7.28 12.11
CA MET A 48 9.29 -6.98 13.55
C MET A 48 8.67 -8.10 14.36
N SER A 49 8.90 -8.08 15.68
CA SER A 49 8.13 -8.90 16.62
C SER A 49 6.72 -8.31 16.80
N ILE A 50 5.77 -9.12 17.31
CA ILE A 50 4.38 -8.67 17.53
C ILE A 50 4.34 -7.50 18.52
N LYS A 51 5.16 -7.54 19.58
CA LYS A 51 5.35 -6.40 20.50
C LYS A 51 5.79 -5.14 19.76
N GLY A 52 6.76 -5.29 18.84
CA GLY A 52 7.29 -4.16 18.09
C GLY A 52 6.24 -3.55 17.16
N VAL A 53 5.47 -4.38 16.46
CA VAL A 53 4.34 -3.94 15.63
C VAL A 53 3.31 -3.19 16.48
N PHE A 54 2.93 -3.76 17.63
CA PHE A 54 1.98 -3.14 18.55
C PHE A 54 2.47 -1.78 19.07
N LEU A 55 3.72 -1.70 19.54
CA LEU A 55 4.32 -0.43 20.01
C LEU A 55 4.41 0.62 18.91
N ALA A 56 4.75 0.22 17.68
CA ALA A 56 4.76 1.12 16.54
C ALA A 56 3.33 1.66 16.27
N LEU A 57 2.33 0.78 16.21
CA LEU A 57 0.93 1.16 16.01
C LEU A 57 0.42 2.10 17.12
N LEU A 58 0.80 1.87 18.38
CA LEU A 58 0.51 2.78 19.48
C LEU A 58 1.13 4.16 19.26
N GLY A 59 2.38 4.23 18.80
CA GLY A 59 3.02 5.49 18.44
C GLY A 59 2.26 6.23 17.32
N ALA A 60 1.82 5.50 16.29
CA ALA A 60 1.00 6.05 15.22
C ALA A 60 -0.37 6.56 15.71
N ALA A 61 -1.05 5.80 16.57
CA ALA A 61 -2.29 6.22 17.20
C ALA A 61 -2.10 7.47 18.08
N GLY A 62 -0.99 7.54 18.81
CA GLY A 62 -0.60 8.71 19.60
C GLY A 62 -0.50 9.99 18.76
N VAL A 63 0.05 9.91 17.55
CA VAL A 63 0.07 11.05 16.61
C VAL A 63 -1.35 11.49 16.22
N GLN A 64 -2.26 10.55 15.90
CA GLN A 64 -3.64 10.89 15.55
C GLN A 64 -4.37 11.55 16.72
N VAL A 65 -4.20 11.01 17.94
CA VAL A 65 -4.79 11.60 19.14
C VAL A 65 -4.21 12.99 19.37
N LEU A 66 -2.89 13.15 19.35
CA LEU A 66 -2.22 14.44 19.58
C LEU A 66 -2.72 15.53 18.63
N LEU A 67 -2.81 15.23 17.33
CA LEU A 67 -3.31 16.17 16.33
C LEU A 67 -4.83 16.38 16.44
N GLY A 68 -5.56 15.40 16.94
CA GLY A 68 -7.01 15.43 17.12
C GLY A 68 -7.48 16.07 18.42
N ILE A 69 -6.63 16.22 19.45
CA ILE A 69 -6.99 16.67 20.80
C ILE A 69 -7.90 17.92 20.81
N PRO A 70 -7.59 19.01 20.07
CA PRO A 70 -8.43 20.21 20.10
C PRO A 70 -9.88 19.94 19.71
N PHE A 71 -10.09 19.01 18.77
CA PHE A 71 -11.40 18.61 18.27
C PHE A 71 -12.04 17.52 19.13
N LEU A 72 -11.25 16.58 19.66
CA LEU A 72 -11.74 15.52 20.53
C LEU A 72 -12.27 16.06 21.87
N LEU A 73 -11.70 17.15 22.38
CA LEU A 73 -12.16 17.79 23.60
C LEU A 73 -13.42 18.66 23.41
N SER A 74 -13.60 19.25 22.23
CA SER A 74 -14.72 20.17 21.95
C SER A 74 -15.89 19.48 21.25
N HIS A 75 -15.61 18.65 20.25
CA HIS A 75 -16.58 18.05 19.32
C HIS A 75 -16.18 16.60 18.94
N PRO A 76 -16.13 15.66 19.90
CA PRO A 76 -15.61 14.31 19.66
C PRO A 76 -16.41 13.53 18.61
N VAL A 77 -17.75 13.65 18.63
CA VAL A 77 -18.64 12.91 17.73
C VAL A 77 -18.49 13.43 16.30
N GLU A 78 -18.49 14.75 16.12
CA GLU A 78 -18.33 15.41 14.84
C GLU A 78 -16.93 15.15 14.27
N TYR A 79 -15.89 15.22 15.10
CA TYR A 79 -14.53 14.95 14.66
C TYR A 79 -14.37 13.50 14.18
N ILE A 80 -14.74 12.51 14.99
CA ILE A 80 -14.59 11.10 14.63
C ILE A 80 -15.41 10.76 13.38
N SER A 81 -16.66 11.24 13.29
CA SER A 81 -17.52 10.97 12.13
C SER A 81 -17.06 11.64 10.84
N ARG A 82 -16.33 12.76 10.91
CA ARG A 82 -15.90 13.53 9.73
C ARG A 82 -14.44 13.33 9.34
N ALA A 83 -13.56 13.00 10.29
CA ALA A 83 -12.13 12.77 10.04
C ALA A 83 -11.91 11.62 9.04
N PHE A 84 -12.68 10.54 9.17
CA PHE A 84 -12.66 9.39 8.26
C PHE A 84 -14.05 9.15 7.66
N ASN A 85 -14.52 10.10 6.84
CA ASN A 85 -15.84 9.97 6.20
C ASN A 85 -15.83 8.96 5.04
N LEU A 86 -15.97 7.68 5.38
CA LEU A 86 -16.06 6.56 4.44
C LEU A 86 -17.38 6.52 3.66
N GLY A 87 -18.41 7.21 4.13
CA GLY A 87 -19.70 7.33 3.45
C GLY A 87 -19.73 8.38 2.33
N ARG A 88 -18.64 9.14 2.15
CA ARG A 88 -18.56 10.17 1.12
C ARG A 88 -18.62 9.55 -0.27
N VAL A 89 -19.59 10.00 -1.06
CA VAL A 89 -19.67 9.69 -2.49
C VAL A 89 -19.28 10.94 -3.27
N PHE A 90 -18.31 10.81 -4.17
CA PHE A 90 -17.95 11.89 -5.07
C PHE A 90 -18.87 11.89 -6.29
N ILE A 91 -19.12 13.07 -6.83
CA ILE A 91 -19.96 13.23 -8.01
C ILE A 91 -19.34 12.53 -9.23
N HIS A 92 -20.18 11.81 -9.96
CA HIS A 92 -19.76 10.99 -11.10
C HIS A 92 -19.13 11.82 -12.23
N PHE A 93 -19.46 13.11 -12.30
CA PHE A 93 -18.92 14.03 -13.30
C PHE A 93 -17.37 14.05 -13.31
N TRP A 94 -16.74 14.13 -12.14
CA TRP A 94 -15.29 14.27 -12.03
C TRP A 94 -14.51 12.96 -11.99
N SER A 95 -15.18 11.82 -12.07
CA SER A 95 -14.49 10.53 -11.95
C SER A 95 -13.75 10.20 -13.24
N VAL A 96 -12.46 9.93 -13.14
CA VAL A 96 -11.63 9.41 -14.24
C VAL A 96 -11.77 7.88 -14.31
N ASN A 97 -11.78 7.21 -13.15
CA ASN A 97 -12.00 5.78 -13.07
C ASN A 97 -13.50 5.43 -13.03
N PHE A 98 -13.89 4.29 -13.59
CA PHE A 98 -15.28 3.82 -13.68
C PHE A 98 -16.29 4.83 -14.29
N LYS A 99 -15.85 5.81 -15.09
CA LYS A 99 -16.72 6.80 -15.76
C LYS A 99 -17.69 6.17 -16.78
N PHE A 100 -17.32 5.00 -17.29
CA PHE A 100 -18.17 4.21 -18.19
C PHE A 100 -19.38 3.59 -17.48
N VAL A 101 -19.37 3.53 -16.14
CA VAL A 101 -20.48 3.00 -15.35
C VAL A 101 -21.57 4.09 -15.23
N PRO A 102 -22.84 3.80 -15.56
CA PRO A 102 -23.92 4.76 -15.38
C PRO A 102 -24.02 5.24 -13.94
N GLU A 103 -24.33 6.52 -13.75
CA GLU A 103 -24.33 7.18 -12.42
C GLU A 103 -25.17 6.45 -11.37
N LYS A 104 -26.33 5.91 -11.77
CA LYS A 104 -27.22 5.12 -10.90
C LYS A 104 -26.53 3.92 -10.24
N TYR A 105 -25.60 3.28 -10.94
CA TYR A 105 -24.80 2.17 -10.41
C TYR A 105 -23.50 2.67 -9.77
N PHE A 106 -22.91 3.74 -10.30
CA PHE A 106 -21.69 4.32 -9.77
C PHE A 106 -21.82 4.74 -8.30
N VAL A 107 -22.95 5.35 -7.92
CA VAL A 107 -23.24 5.84 -6.56
C VAL A 107 -23.71 4.72 -5.62
N SER A 108 -24.09 3.56 -6.17
CA SER A 108 -24.71 2.47 -5.42
C SER A 108 -23.78 1.88 -4.34
N LYS A 109 -24.37 1.33 -3.27
CA LYS A 109 -23.62 0.70 -2.18
C LYS A 109 -23.07 -0.67 -2.58
N GLU A 110 -23.81 -1.37 -3.44
CA GLU A 110 -23.47 -2.70 -3.96
C GLU A 110 -22.15 -2.65 -4.73
N LEU A 111 -21.97 -1.66 -5.62
CA LEU A 111 -20.71 -1.46 -6.33
C LEU A 111 -19.56 -1.12 -5.37
N ALA A 112 -19.80 -0.25 -4.39
CA ALA A 112 -18.78 0.13 -3.42
C ALA A 112 -18.30 -1.08 -2.60
N ILE A 113 -19.23 -1.90 -2.11
CA ILE A 113 -18.92 -3.12 -1.35
C ILE A 113 -18.24 -4.15 -2.26
N GLY A 114 -18.72 -4.33 -3.50
CA GLY A 114 -18.11 -5.23 -4.47
C GLY A 114 -16.65 -4.88 -4.77
N LEU A 115 -16.36 -3.59 -5.00
CA LEU A 115 -14.98 -3.10 -5.21
C LEU A 115 -14.11 -3.25 -3.95
N LEU A 116 -14.68 -3.06 -2.76
CA LEU A 116 -13.96 -3.28 -1.51
C LEU A 116 -13.61 -4.77 -1.31
N ILE A 117 -14.56 -5.68 -1.56
CA ILE A 117 -14.31 -7.12 -1.51
C ILE A 117 -13.22 -7.48 -2.53
N PHE A 118 -13.34 -7.01 -3.77
CA PHE A 118 -12.35 -7.26 -4.81
C PHE A 118 -10.96 -6.73 -4.43
N HIS A 119 -10.88 -5.53 -3.83
CA HIS A 119 -9.64 -4.96 -3.30
C HIS A 119 -8.98 -5.86 -2.25
N LEU A 120 -9.75 -6.25 -1.22
CA LEU A 120 -9.24 -7.07 -0.11
C LEU A 120 -8.86 -8.48 -0.59
N THR A 121 -9.65 -9.08 -1.48
CA THR A 121 -9.35 -10.38 -2.09
C THR A 121 -8.06 -10.30 -2.91
N THR A 122 -7.90 -9.27 -3.74
CA THR A 122 -6.68 -9.09 -4.55
C THR A 122 -5.45 -8.91 -3.66
N LEU A 123 -5.54 -8.10 -2.61
CA LEU A 123 -4.47 -7.96 -1.62
C LEU A 123 -4.14 -9.29 -0.94
N MET A 124 -5.14 -10.07 -0.54
CA MET A 124 -4.95 -11.39 0.08
C MET A 124 -4.26 -12.37 -0.85
N VAL A 125 -4.66 -12.40 -2.13
CA VAL A 125 -4.07 -13.26 -3.17
C VAL A 125 -2.62 -12.86 -3.43
N PHE A 126 -2.31 -11.57 -3.59
CA PHE A 126 -0.94 -11.08 -3.71
C PHE A 126 -0.10 -11.39 -2.48
N ALA A 127 -0.65 -11.19 -1.28
CA ALA A 127 0.02 -11.51 -0.03
C ALA A 127 0.37 -12.99 0.05
N HIS A 128 -0.59 -13.87 -0.21
CA HIS A 128 -0.40 -15.32 -0.08
C HIS A 128 0.58 -15.89 -1.12
N TYR A 129 0.37 -15.59 -2.40
CA TYR A 129 1.08 -16.27 -3.49
C TYR A 129 2.34 -15.56 -3.98
N ASN A 130 2.46 -14.25 -3.73
CA ASN A 130 3.59 -13.46 -4.20
C ASN A 130 4.45 -12.96 -3.03
N TRP A 131 3.87 -12.16 -2.13
CA TRP A 131 4.66 -11.50 -1.09
C TRP A 131 5.18 -12.47 -0.03
N PHE A 132 4.42 -13.52 0.33
CA PHE A 132 4.81 -14.53 1.32
C PHE A 132 5.18 -15.89 0.70
N LYS A 133 5.47 -15.92 -0.60
CA LYS A 133 5.71 -17.19 -1.32
C LYS A 133 6.86 -18.01 -0.71
N HIS A 134 7.95 -17.33 -0.34
CA HIS A 134 9.15 -17.96 0.24
C HIS A 134 8.95 -18.47 1.67
N GLU A 135 7.92 -17.98 2.35
CA GLU A 135 7.53 -18.40 3.70
C GLU A 135 6.45 -19.49 3.70
N GLY A 136 6.11 -20.06 2.54
CA GLY A 136 5.04 -21.05 2.38
C GLY A 136 3.63 -20.44 2.31
N GLY A 137 3.55 -19.13 2.05
CA GLY A 137 2.32 -18.37 1.97
C GLY A 137 1.94 -17.67 3.29
N LEU A 138 1.01 -16.71 3.20
CA LEU A 138 0.63 -15.86 4.32
C LEU A 138 0.08 -16.67 5.52
N PHE A 139 -0.79 -17.65 5.26
CA PHE A 139 -1.39 -18.45 6.33
C PHE A 139 -0.36 -19.33 7.04
N HIS A 140 0.56 -19.94 6.29
CA HIS A 140 1.65 -20.72 6.87
C HIS A 140 2.59 -19.83 7.70
N PHE A 141 2.94 -18.64 7.17
CA PHE A 141 3.72 -17.66 7.93
C PHE A 141 3.01 -17.27 9.23
N VAL A 142 1.76 -16.85 9.18
CA VAL A 142 1.01 -16.46 10.38
C VAL A 142 0.89 -17.64 11.35
N HIS A 143 0.54 -18.83 10.86
CA HIS A 143 0.41 -20.03 11.69
C HIS A 143 1.73 -20.43 12.36
N SER A 144 2.86 -20.41 11.66
CA SER A 144 4.18 -20.71 12.25
C SER A 144 4.54 -19.72 13.36
N ARG A 145 4.15 -18.45 13.24
CA ARG A 145 4.32 -17.44 14.31
C ARG A 145 3.54 -17.79 15.58
N PHE A 146 2.40 -18.43 15.47
CA PHE A 146 1.60 -18.89 16.62
C PHE A 146 2.05 -20.25 17.15
N ARG A 147 2.39 -21.20 16.27
CA ARG A 147 2.74 -22.57 16.62
C ARG A 147 4.09 -22.70 17.33
N ASP A 148 5.09 -21.92 16.91
CA ASP A 148 6.45 -22.04 17.45
C ASP A 148 6.60 -21.36 18.83
N ALA A 149 5.53 -20.80 19.39
CA ALA A 149 5.53 -20.16 20.69
C ALA A 149 5.09 -21.14 21.79
N THR A 150 6.00 -21.50 22.68
CA THR A 150 5.69 -22.29 23.88
C THR A 150 5.12 -21.44 25.02
N SER A 151 5.23 -20.10 24.92
CA SER A 151 4.65 -19.13 25.85
C SER A 151 4.22 -17.85 25.12
N ILE A 152 3.15 -17.22 25.62
CA ILE A 152 2.63 -15.92 25.14
C ILE A 152 3.73 -14.85 25.11
N GLN A 153 4.63 -14.86 26.11
CA GLN A 153 5.70 -13.88 26.20
C GLN A 153 6.75 -14.06 25.09
N GLN A 154 7.00 -15.30 24.67
CA GLN A 154 7.88 -15.60 23.54
C GLN A 154 7.23 -15.22 22.21
N LEU A 155 5.94 -15.50 22.02
CA LEU A 155 5.18 -15.09 20.82
C LEU A 155 5.27 -13.58 20.59
N ILE A 156 5.06 -12.82 21.67
CA ILE A 156 5.04 -11.36 21.64
C ILE A 156 6.44 -10.79 21.36
N SER A 157 7.48 -11.39 21.95
CA SER A 157 8.83 -10.82 21.92
C SER A 157 9.72 -11.34 20.78
N CYS A 158 9.43 -12.52 20.23
CA CYS A 158 10.30 -13.18 19.26
C CYS A 158 10.28 -12.48 17.88
N LYS A 159 11.47 -12.09 17.41
CA LYS A 159 11.66 -11.57 16.05
C LYS A 159 11.68 -12.73 15.03
N PRO A 160 11.18 -12.51 13.80
CA PRO A 160 11.32 -13.48 12.73
C PRO A 160 12.80 -13.84 12.46
N ARG A 161 13.07 -15.11 12.13
CA ARG A 161 14.43 -15.66 11.93
C ARG A 161 15.23 -14.90 10.86
N GLN A 162 14.56 -14.35 9.86
CA GLN A 162 15.11 -13.45 8.86
C GLN A 162 14.31 -12.14 8.88
N SER A 163 14.77 -11.13 9.62
CA SER A 163 14.00 -9.90 9.84
C SER A 163 14.42 -8.72 8.96
N ILE A 164 15.53 -8.86 8.23
CA ILE A 164 16.05 -7.81 7.35
C ILE A 164 15.50 -8.05 5.95
N LEU A 165 14.59 -7.19 5.54
CA LEU A 165 13.95 -7.24 4.23
C LEU A 165 14.78 -6.50 3.20
N SER A 166 14.79 -6.97 1.95
CA SER A 166 15.36 -6.22 0.84
C SER A 166 14.61 -4.90 0.66
N LYS A 167 15.35 -3.84 0.34
CA LYS A 167 14.80 -2.51 0.05
C LYS A 167 13.83 -2.57 -1.13
N GLU A 168 14.17 -3.34 -2.15
CA GLU A 168 13.33 -3.52 -3.34
C GLU A 168 12.01 -4.22 -3.02
N HIS A 169 12.05 -5.22 -2.14
CA HIS A 169 10.85 -5.93 -1.68
C HIS A 169 9.91 -4.97 -0.93
N ILE A 170 10.44 -4.16 -0.01
CA ILE A 170 9.66 -3.15 0.74
C ILE A 170 8.95 -2.20 -0.22
N VAL A 171 9.69 -1.58 -1.15
CA VAL A 171 9.13 -0.59 -2.09
C VAL A 171 8.11 -1.23 -3.02
N THR A 172 8.39 -2.43 -3.53
CA THR A 172 7.47 -3.18 -4.40
C THR A 172 6.15 -3.47 -3.69
N VAL A 173 6.20 -4.03 -2.47
CA VAL A 173 4.98 -4.38 -1.72
C VAL A 173 4.15 -3.13 -1.38
N MET A 174 4.81 -2.04 -1.00
CA MET A 174 4.15 -0.75 -0.73
C MET A 174 3.43 -0.22 -1.98
N PHE A 175 4.12 -0.13 -3.12
CA PHE A 175 3.55 0.41 -4.35
C PHE A 175 2.48 -0.49 -4.97
N VAL A 176 2.67 -1.82 -4.96
CA VAL A 176 1.66 -2.75 -5.46
C VAL A 176 0.39 -2.69 -4.60
N GLY A 177 0.53 -2.62 -3.26
CA GLY A 177 -0.62 -2.48 -2.37
C GLY A 177 -1.44 -1.22 -2.65
N ASN A 178 -0.78 -0.07 -2.79
CA ASN A 178 -1.44 1.17 -3.19
C ASN A 178 -2.08 1.07 -4.57
N PHE A 179 -1.38 0.50 -5.55
CA PHE A 179 -1.87 0.35 -6.91
C PHE A 179 -3.14 -0.49 -6.99
N ILE A 180 -3.21 -1.63 -6.27
CA ILE A 180 -4.43 -2.44 -6.16
C ILE A 180 -5.59 -1.58 -5.62
N GLY A 181 -5.31 -0.70 -4.64
CA GLY A 181 -6.26 0.29 -4.14
C GLY A 181 -6.75 1.27 -5.21
N ILE A 182 -5.84 1.82 -6.01
CA ILE A 182 -6.15 2.74 -7.12
C ILE A 182 -7.04 2.06 -8.17
N VAL A 183 -6.73 0.82 -8.57
CA VAL A 183 -7.55 0.07 -9.54
C VAL A 183 -8.99 -0.08 -9.05
N CYS A 184 -9.18 -0.35 -7.75
CA CYS A 184 -10.49 -0.55 -7.15
C CYS A 184 -11.20 0.76 -6.75
N ALA A 185 -10.51 1.90 -6.80
CA ALA A 185 -11.08 3.18 -6.39
C ALA A 185 -12.05 3.69 -7.46
N ARG A 186 -13.36 3.61 -7.19
CA ARG A 186 -14.38 4.10 -8.13
C ARG A 186 -14.28 5.60 -8.40
N SER A 187 -14.04 6.41 -7.36
CA SER A 187 -14.14 7.87 -7.44
C SER A 187 -12.76 8.52 -7.48
N LEU A 188 -12.14 8.53 -8.66
CA LEU A 188 -10.83 9.16 -8.84
C LEU A 188 -10.95 10.51 -9.55
N HIS A 189 -10.74 11.60 -8.80
CA HIS A 189 -10.63 12.94 -9.36
C HIS A 189 -9.24 13.14 -9.99
N TYR A 190 -9.09 14.03 -10.99
CA TYR A 190 -7.80 14.32 -11.67
C TYR A 190 -6.62 14.56 -10.73
N GLN A 191 -6.84 15.28 -9.62
CA GLN A 191 -5.84 15.51 -8.57
C GLN A 191 -5.27 14.21 -7.96
N PHE A 192 -6.03 13.11 -8.01
CA PHE A 192 -5.66 11.83 -7.42
C PHE A 192 -4.67 11.07 -8.31
N TYR A 193 -4.36 11.57 -9.52
CA TYR A 193 -3.23 11.05 -10.29
C TYR A 193 -1.91 11.18 -9.52
N SER A 194 -1.77 12.28 -8.76
CA SER A 194 -0.63 12.53 -7.87
C SER A 194 -0.41 11.43 -6.81
N TRP A 195 -1.38 10.53 -6.61
CA TRP A 195 -1.30 9.48 -5.60
C TRP A 195 -0.42 8.31 -6.00
N TYR A 196 -0.20 8.09 -7.30
CA TYR A 196 0.51 6.92 -7.78
C TYR A 196 1.31 7.13 -9.08
N PHE A 197 1.20 8.27 -9.77
CA PHE A 197 1.95 8.49 -11.02
C PHE A 197 3.46 8.26 -10.86
N TYR A 198 4.04 8.69 -9.73
CA TYR A 198 5.46 8.54 -9.43
C TYR A 198 5.88 7.08 -9.22
N SER A 199 4.95 6.18 -8.87
CA SER A 199 5.22 4.75 -8.71
C SER A 199 5.03 3.96 -10.00
N LEU A 200 4.39 4.52 -11.03
CA LEU A 200 4.11 3.82 -12.29
C LEU A 200 5.39 3.35 -13.01
N PRO A 201 6.43 4.19 -13.21
CA PRO A 201 7.66 3.73 -13.87
C PRO A 201 8.30 2.57 -13.11
N PHE A 202 8.35 2.66 -11.78
CA PHE A 202 8.86 1.58 -10.94
C PHE A 202 8.04 0.30 -11.16
N LEU A 203 6.71 0.35 -11.00
CA LEU A 203 5.84 -0.83 -11.14
C LEU A 203 5.97 -1.49 -12.52
N LEU A 204 6.02 -0.68 -13.59
CA LEU A 204 6.19 -1.19 -14.95
C LEU A 204 7.51 -1.92 -15.13
N TRP A 205 8.60 -1.44 -14.54
CA TRP A 205 9.91 -2.11 -14.60
C TRP A 205 10.00 -3.35 -13.71
N ARG A 206 9.06 -3.54 -12.77
CA ARG A 206 8.91 -4.80 -12.04
C ARG A 206 8.15 -5.87 -12.84
N THR A 207 7.55 -5.52 -13.99
CA THR A 207 6.88 -6.49 -14.88
C THR A 207 7.86 -7.16 -15.85
N LYS A 208 7.52 -8.37 -16.32
CA LYS A 208 8.24 -9.05 -17.41
C LYS A 208 7.97 -8.50 -18.82
N PHE A 209 7.22 -7.42 -18.95
CA PHE A 209 6.91 -6.87 -20.26
C PHE A 209 8.16 -6.31 -20.96
N PRO A 210 8.25 -6.36 -22.31
CA PRO A 210 9.31 -5.68 -23.03
C PRO A 210 9.21 -4.16 -22.81
N THR A 211 10.35 -3.46 -22.88
CA THR A 211 10.42 -2.01 -22.61
C THR A 211 9.43 -1.20 -23.42
N VAL A 212 9.19 -1.57 -24.69
CA VAL A 212 8.20 -0.92 -25.55
C VAL A 212 6.80 -0.98 -24.95
N VAL A 213 6.36 -2.15 -24.47
CA VAL A 213 5.04 -2.33 -23.83
C VAL A 213 4.96 -1.53 -22.53
N ARG A 214 6.03 -1.48 -21.73
CA ARG A 214 6.07 -0.67 -20.51
C ARG A 214 5.85 0.82 -20.81
N ILE A 215 6.55 1.34 -21.82
CA ILE A 215 6.41 2.75 -22.25
C ILE A 215 5.00 3.00 -22.80
N ILE A 216 4.46 2.11 -23.64
CA ILE A 216 3.10 2.23 -24.16
C ILE A 216 2.08 2.30 -23.02
N LEU A 217 2.19 1.44 -22.00
CA LEU A 217 1.29 1.45 -20.85
C LEU A 217 1.43 2.74 -20.02
N PHE A 218 2.66 3.21 -19.80
CA PHE A 218 2.91 4.47 -19.11
C PHE A 218 2.23 5.65 -19.82
N VAL A 219 2.46 5.77 -21.13
CA VAL A 219 1.86 6.81 -21.96
C VAL A 219 0.34 6.66 -22.04
N ALA A 220 -0.19 5.44 -22.15
CA ALA A 220 -1.64 5.20 -22.17
C ALA A 220 -2.31 5.67 -20.88
N VAL A 221 -1.71 5.39 -19.71
CA VAL A 221 -2.20 5.91 -18.43
C VAL A 221 -2.15 7.44 -18.42
N GLU A 222 -1.01 8.03 -18.77
CA GLU A 222 -0.85 9.50 -18.83
C GLU A 222 -1.91 10.15 -19.73
N LEU A 223 -2.14 9.61 -20.93
CA LEU A 223 -3.16 10.11 -21.87
C LEU A 223 -4.56 10.04 -21.25
N CYS A 224 -4.92 8.93 -20.60
CA CYS A 224 -6.24 8.80 -19.98
C CYS A 224 -6.50 9.84 -18.88
N TRP A 225 -5.46 10.23 -18.13
CA TRP A 225 -5.56 11.26 -17.10
C TRP A 225 -5.57 12.69 -17.65
N ASN A 226 -5.09 12.91 -18.89
CA ASN A 226 -5.10 14.22 -19.55
C ASN A 226 -6.36 14.48 -20.39
N VAL A 227 -7.21 13.47 -20.63
CA VAL A 227 -8.51 13.67 -21.29
C VAL A 227 -9.49 14.32 -20.32
N TYR A 228 -9.91 15.55 -20.61
CA TYR A 228 -10.86 16.32 -19.80
C TYR A 228 -12.04 16.86 -20.62
N PRO A 229 -13.31 16.66 -20.19
CA PRO A 229 -13.74 15.73 -19.13
C PRO A 229 -13.53 14.27 -19.54
N SER A 230 -13.56 13.36 -18.57
CA SER A 230 -13.31 11.95 -18.81
C SER A 230 -14.48 11.35 -19.59
N THR A 231 -14.18 10.45 -20.52
CA THR A 231 -15.18 9.75 -21.33
C THR A 231 -15.29 8.29 -20.88
N ALA A 232 -16.37 7.61 -21.29
CA ALA A 232 -16.49 6.17 -21.07
C ALA A 232 -15.30 5.41 -21.68
N TYR A 233 -14.85 5.83 -22.87
CA TYR A 233 -13.71 5.23 -23.55
C TYR A 233 -12.39 5.43 -22.80
N SER A 234 -12.05 6.67 -22.41
CA SER A 234 -10.79 6.93 -21.69
C SER A 234 -10.75 6.20 -20.34
N SER A 235 -11.90 6.09 -19.67
CA SER A 235 -12.01 5.36 -18.41
C SER A 235 -11.88 3.84 -18.58
N LEU A 236 -12.50 3.27 -19.61
CA LEU A 236 -12.37 1.85 -19.92
C LEU A 236 -10.93 1.51 -20.31
N LEU A 237 -10.30 2.35 -21.13
CA LEU A 237 -8.89 2.22 -21.51
C LEU A 237 -7.97 2.29 -20.28
N LEU A 238 -8.23 3.23 -19.36
CA LEU A 238 -7.48 3.33 -18.11
C LEU A 238 -7.60 2.06 -17.27
N LEU A 239 -8.83 1.53 -17.11
CA LEU A 239 -9.06 0.29 -16.38
C LEU A 239 -8.32 -0.89 -17.01
N PHE A 240 -8.37 -1.04 -18.34
CA PHE A 240 -7.62 -2.10 -19.04
C PHE A 240 -6.11 -1.94 -18.88
N ALA A 241 -5.57 -0.72 -19.00
CA ALA A 241 -4.16 -0.46 -18.78
C ALA A 241 -3.75 -0.84 -17.34
N HIS A 242 -4.56 -0.46 -16.35
CA HIS A 242 -4.32 -0.82 -14.95
C HIS A 242 -4.38 -2.32 -14.69
N LEU A 243 -5.39 -3.02 -15.24
CA LEU A 243 -5.51 -4.47 -15.12
C LEU A 243 -4.34 -5.20 -15.80
N PHE A 244 -3.87 -4.70 -16.94
CA PHE A 244 -2.74 -5.29 -17.64
C PHE A 244 -1.41 -5.07 -16.88
N ILE A 245 -1.21 -3.91 -16.27
CA ILE A 245 -0.09 -3.67 -15.34
C ILE A 245 -0.18 -4.63 -14.15
N LEU A 246 -1.35 -4.79 -13.55
CA LEU A 246 -1.56 -5.69 -12.42
C LEU A 246 -1.28 -7.16 -12.78
N PHE A 247 -1.70 -7.59 -13.97
CA PHE A 247 -1.38 -8.90 -14.53
C PHE A 247 0.14 -9.09 -14.75
N GLY A 248 0.82 -8.07 -15.26
CA GLY A 248 2.28 -8.08 -15.43
C GLY A 248 3.02 -8.20 -14.08
N LEU A 249 2.53 -7.50 -13.06
CA LEU A 249 3.06 -7.57 -11.69
C LEU A 249 2.83 -8.96 -11.09
N TRP A 250 1.64 -9.53 -11.28
CA TRP A 250 1.31 -10.88 -10.81
C TRP A 250 2.17 -11.96 -11.45
N SER A 251 2.40 -11.85 -12.77
CA SER A 251 3.17 -12.83 -13.56
C SER A 251 4.69 -12.76 -13.34
N SER A 252 5.14 -11.73 -12.64
CA SER A 252 6.55 -11.54 -12.32
C SER A 252 6.98 -12.46 -11.18
N PRO A 253 8.23 -12.98 -11.20
CA PRO A 253 8.64 -13.96 -10.20
C PRO A 253 8.71 -13.28 -8.83
N ALA A 254 8.22 -13.97 -7.80
CA ALA A 254 8.36 -13.48 -6.44
C ALA A 254 9.84 -13.51 -6.05
N GLU A 255 10.46 -12.33 -5.98
CA GLU A 255 11.84 -12.18 -5.53
C GLU A 255 12.01 -12.59 -4.07
N TYR A 256 13.22 -13.04 -3.73
CA TYR A 256 13.55 -13.40 -2.37
C TYR A 256 13.49 -12.16 -1.47
N PRO A 257 12.69 -12.16 -0.38
CA PRO A 257 12.37 -10.94 0.36
C PRO A 257 13.46 -10.50 1.32
N HIS A 258 14.48 -11.33 1.58
CA HIS A 258 15.51 -11.05 2.58
C HIS A 258 16.87 -10.74 1.95
N VAL A 259 17.65 -9.90 2.64
CA VAL A 259 19.02 -9.57 2.23
C VAL A 259 19.93 -10.79 2.43
N ASP A 260 20.63 -11.19 1.36
CA ASP A 260 21.57 -12.30 1.39
C ASP A 260 22.72 -12.05 2.38
N LYS A 261 23.26 -13.13 2.95
CA LYS A 261 24.35 -13.04 3.94
C LYS A 261 25.61 -12.33 3.41
N LYS A 262 25.82 -12.28 2.08
CA LYS A 262 26.94 -11.57 1.44
C LYS A 262 26.85 -10.04 1.57
N GLU A 263 25.69 -9.44 1.29
CA GLU A 263 25.50 -7.98 1.44
C GLU A 263 25.58 -7.48 2.90
N LYS A 264 25.37 -8.38 3.88
CA LYS A 264 25.60 -8.08 5.30
C LYS A 264 27.06 -7.86 5.66
N ALA A 265 28.01 -8.38 4.86
CA ALA A 265 29.44 -8.16 5.08
C ALA A 265 29.83 -6.76 4.58
N ASP A 266 29.46 -6.40 3.36
CA ASP A 266 29.81 -5.11 2.73
C ASP A 266 29.19 -3.91 3.45
N SER A 267 27.95 -4.03 3.93
CA SER A 267 27.28 -2.95 4.71
C SER A 267 27.88 -2.73 6.10
N LYS A 268 28.49 -3.76 6.71
CA LYS A 268 29.22 -3.64 7.98
C LYS A 268 30.59 -3.00 7.82
N GLU A 269 31.24 -3.17 6.67
CA GLU A 269 32.52 -2.51 6.38
C GLU A 269 32.32 -1.04 6.03
N SER A 270 31.31 -0.71 5.21
CA SER A 270 30.99 0.69 4.88
C SER A 270 30.56 1.52 6.10
N GLY A 271 29.83 0.94 7.06
CA GLY A 271 29.43 1.63 8.29
C GLY A 271 30.52 1.77 9.36
N LYS A 272 31.71 1.21 9.13
CA LYS A 272 32.91 1.43 9.97
C LYS A 272 33.87 2.47 9.38
N ALA A 273 33.68 2.83 8.11
CA ALA A 273 34.53 3.78 7.39
C ALA A 273 33.98 5.21 7.41
N MET A 274 32.95 5.47 8.22
CA MET A 274 32.29 6.77 8.42
C MET A 274 32.16 7.03 9.92
#